data_AF-A0A4P5UP59-F1
#
_entry.id   AF-A0A4P5UP59-F1
#
_cell.length_a   1.000
_cell.length_b   1.000
_cell.length_c   1.000
_cell.angle_alpha   90.00
_cell.angle_beta   90.00
_cell.angle_gamma   90.00
#
_symmetry.space_group_name_H-M   'P 1'
#
loop_
_entity.id
_entity.type
_entity.pdbx_description
1 polymer ?
#
loop_
_entity_poly.entity_id
_entity_poly.type
_entity_poly.pdbx_seq_one_letter_code
_entity_poly.pdbx_strand_id
1 'polypeptide(L)'
;MRTITIESNGRLERTAIYVNGEQVTGVRELLISIDEEGTFHSIISFISASGIQLTKQLFTDDISQLQRKEAAFTSDESFQLQSFSIESDGDLEQTSLFMNDDFVEGVVSINIHIRIETSQPTKSLFSWFTKHRNVHENVFQTEIVFRNPNGTQSVETIF
;
A
#
# COMPACT_ATOMS: atom_id res chain seq x y z
N MET A 1 -1.99 -9.20 -16.16
CA MET A 1 -1.94 -9.08 -14.69
C MET A 1 -1.00 -7.96 -14.33
N ARG A 2 -1.25 -7.29 -13.21
CA ARG A 2 -0.46 -6.18 -12.69
C ARG A 2 0.08 -6.61 -11.33
N THR A 3 1.31 -6.22 -11.04
CA THR A 3 1.98 -6.54 -9.78
C THR A 3 2.12 -5.28 -8.95
N ILE A 4 1.62 -5.31 -7.72
CA ILE A 4 1.84 -4.26 -6.72
C ILE A 4 2.78 -4.83 -5.67
N THR A 5 3.91 -4.17 -5.47
CA THR A 5 4.90 -4.58 -4.46
C THR A 5 5.06 -3.46 -3.45
N ILE A 6 5.12 -3.84 -2.18
CA ILE A 6 5.42 -2.94 -1.07
C ILE A 6 6.68 -3.48 -0.41
N GLU A 7 7.69 -2.63 -0.30
CA GLU A 7 8.88 -2.92 0.51
C GLU A 7 8.86 -2.05 1.75
N SER A 8 8.94 -2.66 2.94
CA SER A 8 8.92 -1.94 4.20
C SER A 8 9.56 -2.73 5.35
N ASN A 9 9.83 -2.03 6.45
CA ASN A 9 10.18 -2.62 7.75
C ASN A 9 9.19 -2.19 8.85
N GLY A 10 7.95 -1.90 8.45
CA GLY A 10 6.89 -1.45 9.34
C GLY A 10 6.85 0.05 9.59
N ARG A 11 7.69 0.85 8.91
CA ARG A 11 7.77 2.31 9.11
C ARG A 11 7.49 3.08 7.82
N LEU A 12 6.67 4.13 7.93
CA LEU A 12 6.26 4.96 6.78
C LEU A 12 7.44 5.58 6.03
N GLU A 13 8.46 6.06 6.74
CA GLU A 13 9.67 6.64 6.14
C GLU A 13 10.57 5.61 5.45
N ARG A 14 10.36 4.32 5.75
CA ARG A 14 11.04 3.16 5.16
C ARG A 14 10.08 2.33 4.32
N THR A 15 9.08 2.94 3.69
CA THR A 15 8.12 2.25 2.82
C THR A 15 8.26 2.71 1.38
N ALA A 16 8.41 1.76 0.45
CA ALA A 16 8.34 1.97 -0.99
C ALA A 16 7.21 1.16 -1.59
N ILE A 17 6.51 1.75 -2.57
CA ILE A 17 5.46 1.08 -3.33
C ILE A 17 5.91 1.05 -4.79
N TYR A 18 5.75 -0.10 -5.43
CA TYR A 18 6.10 -0.36 -6.82
C TYR A 18 4.88 -0.89 -7.55
N VAL A 19 4.76 -0.52 -8.83
CA VAL A 19 3.76 -1.11 -9.73
C VAL A 19 4.46 -1.61 -10.98
N ASN A 20 4.37 -2.91 -11.23
CA ASN A 20 5.08 -3.62 -12.29
C ASN A 20 6.61 -3.40 -12.22
N GLY A 21 7.18 -3.45 -11.01
CA GLY A 21 8.61 -3.28 -10.77
C GLY A 21 9.13 -1.84 -10.76
N GLU A 22 8.32 -0.86 -11.17
CA GLU A 22 8.72 0.55 -11.14
C GLU A 22 8.21 1.25 -9.88
N GLN A 23 9.10 1.90 -9.13
CA GLN A 23 8.70 2.61 -7.92
C GLN A 23 7.82 3.81 -8.25
N VAL A 24 6.77 4.00 -7.45
CA VAL A 24 5.84 5.12 -7.60
C VAL A 24 6.07 6.20 -6.55
N THR A 25 5.63 7.41 -6.86
CA THR A 25 5.74 8.58 -5.97
C THR A 25 4.42 9.33 -5.87
N GLY A 26 4.34 10.25 -4.90
CA GLY A 26 3.15 11.07 -4.66
C GLY A 26 1.97 10.31 -4.06
N VAL A 27 2.17 9.06 -3.62
CA VAL A 27 1.14 8.25 -2.95
C VAL A 27 0.72 8.92 -1.65
N ARG A 28 -0.59 9.09 -1.49
CA ARG A 28 -1.27 9.62 -0.30
C ARG A 28 -1.89 8.52 0.52
N GLU A 29 -2.45 7.55 -0.16
CA GLU A 29 -3.13 6.44 0.48
C GLU A 29 -3.04 5.20 -0.40
N LEU A 30 -2.73 4.08 0.22
CA LEU A 30 -2.88 2.75 -0.31
C LEU A 30 -3.82 2.00 0.62
N LEU A 31 -4.93 1.52 0.09
CA LEU A 31 -5.87 0.69 0.83
C LEU A 31 -6.17 -0.57 0.03
N ILE A 32 -5.76 -1.71 0.57
CA ILE A 32 -6.01 -3.03 0.02
C ILE A 32 -6.74 -3.85 1.08
N SER A 33 -7.91 -4.36 0.73
CA SER A 33 -8.71 -5.26 1.56
C SER A 33 -9.19 -6.37 0.64
N ILE A 34 -8.61 -7.56 0.80
CA ILE A 34 -8.94 -8.74 0.02
C ILE A 34 -9.29 -9.85 1.00
N ASP A 35 -10.40 -10.56 0.78
CA ASP A 35 -10.74 -11.74 1.57
C ASP A 35 -11.27 -12.89 0.69
N GLU A 36 -11.21 -14.10 1.23
CA GLU A 36 -11.67 -15.32 0.56
C GLU A 36 -13.19 -15.38 0.32
N GLU A 37 -13.96 -14.49 0.97
CA GLU A 37 -15.43 -14.43 0.88
C GLU A 37 -15.92 -13.48 -0.23
N GLY A 38 -14.99 -12.84 -0.95
CA GLY A 38 -15.27 -12.04 -2.15
C GLY A 38 -15.07 -10.54 -2.00
N THR A 39 -14.59 -10.04 -0.86
CA THR A 39 -14.13 -8.64 -0.79
C THR A 39 -12.87 -8.49 -1.63
N PHE A 40 -12.91 -7.54 -2.58
CA PHE A 40 -11.73 -7.16 -3.35
C PHE A 40 -11.70 -5.64 -3.53
N HIS A 41 -11.03 -4.97 -2.61
CA HIS A 41 -10.79 -3.53 -2.67
C HIS A 41 -9.30 -3.28 -2.76
N SER A 42 -8.88 -2.52 -3.77
CA SER A 42 -7.48 -2.16 -3.90
C SER A 42 -7.40 -0.78 -4.53
N ILE A 43 -7.38 0.25 -3.68
CA ILE A 43 -7.36 1.64 -4.10
C ILE A 43 -6.01 2.29 -3.82
N ILE A 44 -5.60 3.17 -4.71
CA ILE A 44 -4.48 4.07 -4.51
C ILE A 44 -4.94 5.51 -4.73
N SER A 45 -4.63 6.39 -3.78
CA SER A 45 -4.76 7.82 -3.93
C SER A 45 -3.38 8.45 -4.07
N PHE A 46 -3.19 9.32 -5.05
CA PHE A 46 -1.89 9.94 -5.33
C PHE A 46 -2.04 11.33 -5.93
N ILE A 47 -0.98 12.14 -5.86
CA ILE A 47 -0.89 13.43 -6.53
C ILE A 47 -0.35 13.21 -7.94
N SER A 48 -1.09 13.63 -8.96
CA SER A 48 -0.67 13.56 -10.36
C SER A 48 0.40 14.62 -10.68
N ALA A 49 0.99 14.53 -11.87
CA ALA A 49 1.92 15.55 -12.37
C ALA A 49 1.32 16.98 -12.46
N SER A 50 -0.01 17.09 -12.57
CA SER A 50 -0.71 18.39 -12.55
C SER A 50 -1.04 18.90 -11.14
N GLY A 51 -0.62 18.18 -10.10
CA GLY A 51 -0.90 18.52 -8.69
C GLY A 51 -2.29 18.16 -8.22
N ILE A 52 -3.08 17.41 -9.00
CA ILE A 52 -4.43 16.99 -8.66
C ILE A 52 -4.37 15.64 -7.94
N GLN A 53 -5.08 15.52 -6.82
CA GLN A 53 -5.26 14.22 -6.16
C GLN A 53 -6.23 13.36 -6.97
N LEU A 54 -5.79 12.16 -7.33
CA LEU A 54 -6.58 11.16 -8.02
C LEU A 54 -6.67 9.90 -7.16
N THR A 55 -7.78 9.18 -7.27
CA THR A 55 -7.99 7.87 -6.65
C THR A 55 -8.33 6.87 -7.75
N LYS A 56 -7.70 5.70 -7.73
CA LYS A 56 -7.80 4.67 -8.76
C LYS A 56 -7.91 3.28 -8.13
N GLN A 57 -8.65 2.38 -8.78
CA GLN A 57 -8.57 0.94 -8.52
C GLN A 57 -7.27 0.40 -9.12
N LEU A 58 -6.42 -0.15 -8.27
CA LEU A 58 -5.04 -0.49 -8.60
C LEU A 58 -4.91 -1.54 -9.70
N PHE A 59 -5.82 -2.50 -9.81
CA PHE A 59 -5.68 -3.62 -10.75
C PHE A 59 -6.51 -3.44 -12.04
N THR A 60 -7.58 -2.65 -11.99
CA THR A 60 -8.55 -2.54 -13.09
C THR A 60 -8.55 -1.18 -13.79
N ASP A 61 -8.20 -0.09 -13.10
CA ASP A 61 -8.18 1.23 -13.73
C ASP A 61 -6.90 1.47 -14.55
N ASP A 62 -6.97 2.49 -15.43
CA ASP A 62 -5.79 3.14 -15.98
C ASP A 62 -5.11 4.01 -14.91
N ILE A 63 -3.84 3.65 -14.64
CA ILE A 63 -2.95 4.27 -13.67
C ILE A 63 -1.77 4.99 -14.36
N SER A 64 -1.87 5.28 -15.66
CA SER A 64 -0.84 6.01 -16.43
C SER A 64 -0.44 7.38 -15.82
N GLN A 65 -1.32 7.98 -15.03
CA GLN A 65 -1.08 9.25 -14.34
C GLN A 65 -0.25 9.10 -13.05
N LEU A 66 -0.03 7.87 -12.58
CA LEU A 66 0.79 7.56 -11.41
C LEU A 66 2.27 7.81 -11.74
N GLN A 67 2.88 8.71 -10.99
CA GLN A 67 4.25 9.15 -11.26
C GLN A 67 5.26 8.09 -10.84
N ARG A 68 6.27 7.88 -11.68
CA ARG A 68 7.40 6.98 -11.43
C ARG A 68 8.61 7.73 -10.91
N LYS A 69 9.46 7.04 -10.15
CA LYS A 69 10.76 7.53 -9.72
C LYS A 69 11.79 6.40 -9.68
N GLU A 70 13.05 6.78 -9.61
CA GLU A 70 14.15 5.86 -9.29
C GLU A 70 13.96 5.21 -7.91
N ALA A 71 14.54 4.03 -7.76
CA ALA A 71 14.53 3.28 -6.51
C ALA A 71 15.04 4.14 -5.35
N ALA A 72 14.27 4.19 -4.26
CA ALA A 72 14.56 5.02 -3.09
C ALA A 72 15.57 4.38 -2.14
N PHE A 73 15.78 3.07 -2.26
CA PHE A 73 16.68 2.29 -1.43
C PHE A 73 17.80 1.72 -2.28
N THR A 74 19.01 1.78 -1.73
CA THR A 74 20.14 1.03 -2.28
C THR A 74 19.96 -0.47 -2.05
N SER A 75 20.70 -1.30 -2.79
CA SER A 75 20.63 -2.76 -2.61
C SER A 75 20.88 -3.18 -1.16
N ASP A 76 21.84 -2.55 -0.48
CA ASP A 76 22.17 -2.79 0.93
C ASP A 76 21.02 -2.44 1.88
N GLU A 77 20.25 -1.40 1.57
CA GLU A 77 19.07 -1.01 2.35
C GLU A 77 17.88 -1.93 2.09
N SER A 78 17.67 -2.34 0.83
CA SER A 78 16.60 -3.28 0.47
C SER A 78 16.74 -4.62 1.17
N PHE A 79 17.96 -5.09 1.46
CA PHE A 79 18.18 -6.31 2.26
C PHE A 79 17.63 -6.24 3.70
N GLN A 80 17.33 -5.04 4.21
CA GLN A 80 16.74 -4.83 5.53
C GLN A 80 15.23 -4.64 5.49
N LEU A 81 14.63 -4.68 4.29
CA LEU A 81 13.20 -4.53 4.08
C LEU A 81 12.58 -5.88 3.76
N GLN A 82 11.34 -6.05 4.17
CA GLN A 82 10.49 -7.15 3.76
C GLN A 82 9.67 -6.69 2.54
N SER A 83 9.57 -7.57 1.55
CA SER A 83 8.78 -7.36 0.34
C SER A 83 7.47 -8.13 0.45
N PHE A 84 6.36 -7.48 0.10
CA PHE A 84 5.07 -8.10 -0.07
C PHE A 84 4.49 -7.71 -1.43
N SER A 85 4.18 -8.70 -2.26
CA SER A 85 3.68 -8.49 -3.61
C SER A 85 2.33 -9.14 -3.82
N ILE A 86 1.47 -8.45 -4.56
CA ILE A 86 0.17 -8.92 -5.03
C ILE A 86 0.19 -8.87 -6.55
N GLU A 87 0.03 -10.02 -7.19
CA GLU A 87 -0.18 -10.13 -8.63
C GLU A 87 -1.63 -10.45 -8.91
N SER A 88 -2.32 -9.60 -9.66
CA SER A 88 -3.75 -9.74 -9.94
C SER A 88 -4.17 -9.01 -11.21
N ASP A 89 -5.30 -9.39 -11.78
CA ASP A 89 -6.05 -8.61 -12.79
C ASP A 89 -7.34 -7.96 -12.22
N GLY A 90 -7.55 -8.10 -10.90
CA GLY A 90 -8.75 -7.64 -10.19
C GLY A 90 -9.74 -8.76 -9.88
N ASP A 91 -9.48 -9.99 -10.34
CA ASP A 91 -10.24 -11.19 -9.96
C ASP A 91 -9.54 -11.94 -8.80
N LEU A 92 -10.31 -12.32 -7.78
CA LEU A 92 -9.82 -13.08 -6.63
C LEU A 92 -9.26 -14.44 -7.05
N GLU A 93 -9.89 -15.12 -8.02
CA GLU A 93 -9.42 -16.42 -8.51
C GLU A 93 -8.10 -16.32 -9.28
N GLN A 94 -7.77 -15.13 -9.78
CA GLN A 94 -6.53 -14.81 -10.48
C GLN A 94 -5.64 -13.89 -9.64
N THR A 95 -5.64 -14.06 -8.32
CA THR A 95 -4.78 -13.29 -7.41
C THR A 95 -3.76 -14.19 -6.72
N SER A 96 -2.49 -13.80 -6.81
CA SER A 96 -1.37 -14.47 -6.16
C SER A 96 -0.60 -13.51 -5.27
N LEU A 97 -0.09 -14.05 -4.16
CA LEU A 97 0.56 -13.29 -3.10
C LEU A 97 1.97 -13.82 -2.89
N PHE A 98 2.91 -12.92 -2.68
CA PHE A 98 4.31 -13.26 -2.48
C PHE A 98 4.90 -12.45 -1.33
N MET A 99 5.73 -13.10 -0.52
CA MET A 99 6.46 -12.47 0.58
C MET A 99 7.94 -12.79 0.42
N ASN A 100 8.76 -11.75 0.20
CA ASN A 100 10.17 -11.89 -0.18
C ASN A 100 10.35 -12.83 -1.39
N ASP A 101 9.52 -12.63 -2.43
CA ASP A 101 9.48 -13.42 -3.68
C ASP A 101 9.02 -14.88 -3.54
N ASP A 102 8.74 -15.36 -2.33
CA ASP A 102 8.17 -16.68 -2.09
C ASP A 102 6.64 -16.63 -2.11
N PHE A 103 6.01 -17.59 -2.80
CA PHE A 103 4.55 -17.70 -2.87
C PHE A 103 3.94 -17.97 -1.49
N VAL A 104 2.84 -17.29 -1.18
CA VAL A 104 2.16 -17.36 0.12
C VAL A 104 0.83 -18.10 -0.02
N GLU A 105 0.74 -19.26 0.65
CA GLU A 105 -0.46 -20.10 0.69
C GLU A 105 -1.30 -19.89 1.96
N GLY A 106 -2.57 -20.34 1.91
CA GLY A 106 -3.43 -20.42 3.09
C GLY A 106 -3.93 -19.07 3.62
N VAL A 107 -3.90 -18.04 2.78
CA VAL A 107 -4.35 -16.69 3.13
C VAL A 107 -5.88 -16.62 3.11
N VAL A 108 -6.45 -16.16 4.21
CA VAL A 108 -7.89 -15.90 4.38
C VAL A 108 -8.22 -14.46 3.99
N SER A 109 -7.41 -13.51 4.45
CA SER A 109 -7.59 -12.10 4.11
C SER A 109 -6.31 -11.29 4.28
N ILE A 110 -6.28 -10.16 3.60
CA ILE A 110 -5.23 -9.13 3.69
C ILE A 110 -5.89 -7.80 3.97
N ASN A 111 -5.34 -7.06 4.92
CA ASN A 111 -5.66 -5.66 5.15
C ASN A 111 -4.39 -4.82 5.14
N ILE A 112 -4.24 -3.97 4.14
CA ILE A 112 -3.16 -2.98 4.04
C ILE A 112 -3.81 -1.62 4.00
N HIS A 113 -3.53 -0.78 4.99
CA HIS A 113 -3.89 0.62 5.01
C HIS A 113 -2.66 1.46 5.34
N ILE A 114 -2.11 2.08 4.30
CA ILE A 114 -1.00 3.02 4.41
C ILE A 114 -1.52 4.39 4.01
N ARG A 115 -1.52 5.36 4.93
CA ARG A 115 -1.91 6.75 4.66
C ARG A 115 -0.80 7.69 5.09
N ILE A 116 -0.36 8.52 4.15
CA ILE A 116 0.70 9.51 4.32
C ILE A 116 0.09 10.90 4.22
N GLU A 117 -0.14 11.52 5.37
CA GLU A 117 -0.53 12.92 5.43
C GLU A 117 0.73 13.78 5.32
N THR A 118 0.91 14.46 4.18
CA THR A 118 1.84 15.59 4.18
C THR A 118 1.08 16.81 4.63
N SER A 119 1.09 17.07 5.92
CA SER A 119 0.91 18.43 6.39
C SER A 119 2.05 19.25 5.79
N GLN A 120 1.82 19.96 4.69
CA GLN A 120 2.63 21.14 4.44
C GLN A 120 2.24 22.12 5.55
N PRO A 121 3.14 22.47 6.48
CA PRO A 121 2.89 23.63 7.31
C PRO A 121 3.01 24.81 6.35
N THR A 122 1.90 25.27 5.80
CA THR A 122 1.85 26.65 5.34
C THR A 122 2.15 27.46 6.59
N LYS A 123 3.35 28.04 6.65
CA LYS A 123 3.75 29.03 7.66
C LYS A 123 2.87 30.27 7.45
N SER A 124 1.58 30.15 7.77
CA SER A 124 0.62 31.23 7.78
C SER A 124 0.53 31.69 9.22
N LEU A 125 0.85 32.96 9.45
CA LEU A 125 0.90 33.62 10.76
C LEU A 125 -0.47 33.72 11.47
N PHE A 126 -1.47 32.95 11.05
CA PHE A 126 -2.86 32.98 11.51
C PHE A 126 -3.33 31.69 12.20
N SER A 127 -2.41 30.81 12.62
CA SER A 127 -2.74 29.48 13.19
C SER A 127 -3.49 29.50 14.54
N TRP A 128 -3.81 30.66 15.11
CA TRP A 128 -4.61 30.77 16.34
C TRP A 128 -6.14 30.79 16.14
N PHE A 129 -6.64 30.83 14.89
CA PHE A 129 -8.08 31.01 14.63
C PHE A 129 -8.82 29.84 13.96
N THR A 130 -8.21 28.67 13.79
CA THR A 130 -8.91 27.49 13.25
C THR A 130 -9.10 26.40 14.28
N LYS A 131 -10.27 26.45 14.92
CA LYS A 131 -10.89 25.40 15.72
C LYS A 131 -11.16 24.18 14.82
N HIS A 132 -10.64 23.02 15.19
CA HIS A 132 -10.98 21.67 14.68
C HIS A 132 -10.90 21.49 13.16
N ARG A 133 -9.71 21.61 12.59
CA ARG A 133 -9.42 20.91 11.33
C ARG A 133 -9.24 19.43 11.72
N ASN A 134 -10.12 18.54 11.28
CA ASN A 134 -9.89 17.09 11.37
C ASN A 134 -8.63 16.78 10.56
N VAL A 135 -7.48 16.80 11.23
CA VAL A 135 -6.23 16.30 10.66
C VAL A 135 -6.37 14.79 10.74
N HIS A 136 -6.57 14.15 9.59
CA HIS A 136 -6.50 12.69 9.54
C HIS A 136 -5.05 12.30 9.86
N GLU A 137 -4.89 11.35 10.77
CA GLU A 137 -3.57 10.87 11.20
C GLU A 137 -2.92 10.00 10.12
N ASN A 138 -1.59 9.91 10.15
CA ASN A 138 -0.85 8.91 9.39
C ASN A 138 -1.30 7.52 9.82
N VAL A 139 -1.46 6.59 8.86
CA VAL A 139 -1.86 5.21 9.12
C VAL A 139 -0.82 4.27 8.52
N PHE A 140 -0.43 3.26 9.29
CA PHE A 140 0.35 2.12 8.81
C PHE A 140 -0.19 0.87 9.50
N GLN A 141 -1.13 0.20 8.83
CA GLN A 141 -1.71 -1.07 9.26
C GLN A 141 -1.54 -2.06 8.12
N THR A 142 -0.90 -3.20 8.40
CA THR A 142 -0.57 -4.20 7.39
C THR A 142 -0.69 -5.57 8.03
N GLU A 143 -1.85 -6.19 7.87
CA GLU A 143 -2.21 -7.45 8.50
C GLU A 143 -2.57 -8.48 7.43
N ILE A 144 -2.20 -9.72 7.70
CA ILE A 144 -2.59 -10.89 6.91
C ILE A 144 -3.14 -11.96 7.86
N VAL A 145 -4.22 -12.61 7.43
CA VAL A 145 -4.87 -13.67 8.19
C VAL A 145 -4.62 -15.00 7.48
N PHE A 146 -4.09 -15.97 8.22
CA PHE A 146 -3.82 -17.31 7.72
C PHE A 146 -4.78 -18.35 8.29
N ARG A 147 -5.09 -19.38 7.50
CA ARG A 147 -5.76 -20.59 7.95
C ARG A 147 -4.73 -21.63 8.35
N ASN A 148 -4.76 -22.03 9.61
CA ASN A 148 -3.88 -23.06 10.16
C ASN A 148 -4.36 -24.48 9.81
N PRO A 149 -3.50 -25.50 9.85
CA PRO A 149 -3.87 -26.89 9.54
C PRO A 149 -4.99 -27.47 10.42
N ASN A 150 -5.17 -26.96 11.63
CA ASN A 150 -6.23 -27.34 12.56
C ASN A 150 -7.56 -26.58 12.33
N GLY A 151 -7.63 -25.73 11.30
CA GLY A 151 -8.80 -24.90 10.97
C GLY A 151 -8.92 -23.59 11.75
N THR A 152 -8.01 -23.28 12.67
CA THR A 152 -8.00 -21.98 13.36
C THR A 152 -7.36 -20.90 12.49
N GLN A 153 -7.58 -19.63 12.82
CA GLN A 153 -6.96 -18.50 12.13
C GLN A 153 -5.87 -17.85 12.99
N SER A 154 -4.81 -17.37 12.33
CA SER A 154 -3.78 -16.53 12.93
C SER A 154 -3.70 -15.20 12.19
N VAL A 155 -3.40 -14.13 12.92
CA VAL A 155 -3.19 -12.79 12.38
C VAL A 155 -1.72 -12.45 12.52
N GLU A 156 -1.11 -11.99 11.45
CA GLU A 156 0.30 -11.60 11.40
C GLU A 156 0.44 -10.21 10.76
N THR A 157 1.45 -9.46 11.20
CA THR A 157 1.85 -8.21 10.55
C THR A 157 2.72 -8.55 9.34
N ILE A 158 2.51 -7.85 8.22
CA ILE A 158 3.27 -8.09 6.98
C ILE A 158 4.71 -7.55 7.04
N PHE A 159 5.00 -6.49 7.81
CA PHE A 159 6.32 -5.83 7.87
C PHE A 159 6.78 -5.51 9.31
#